data_AF-A0A1Q7CL26-F1
#
_entry.id   AF-A0A1Q7CL26-F1
#
_cell.length_a   1.000
_cell.length_b   1.000
_cell.length_c   1.000
_cell.angle_alpha   90.00
_cell.angle_beta   90.00
_cell.angle_gamma   90.00
#
_symmetry.space_group_name_H-M   'P 1'
#
loop_
_entity.id
_entity.type
_entity.pdbx_description
1 polymer ?
#
loop_
_entity_poly.entity_id
_entity_poly.type
_entity_poly.pdbx_seq_one_letter_code
_entity_poly.pdbx_strand_id
1 'polypeptide(L)'
;MKGREAAIEGFGWGALAGIVLVALMYGAGSLLGLKPLTQALNEPLLAVMPGFIFGFLIDTLQHAGKVVEEIGLVVAMVVALGLLGAAWSWTALRWRFQYSALVFALAGWAIVAVVLLPITGMGFLGLSAGPTTPVIWAALFAIYGVVLQLGGRPSAAEATDLQRRRLLGAIPLGIGAASLGLLGVLRVPSWYQAVASPSEAGLTGPSPEITPVAHFYVVSKNISDPRVDGSAWRLNIGGLVDKPQRISLSDLRARPSTSEFATLECISNDVGGGLMSTGSFTGVRLRDLIATASPSPGATWVGFQAVDGYAESLPLNVVNGEP
;
A
#
# COMPACT_ATOMS: atom_id res chain seq x y z
N MET A 1 -38.53 -4.64 14.10
CA MET A 1 -38.43 -5.26 12.76
C MET A 1 -37.90 -4.27 11.72
N LYS A 2 -38.55 -3.12 11.48
CA LYS A 2 -38.10 -2.09 10.50
C LYS A 2 -36.64 -1.64 10.60
N GLY A 3 -36.07 -1.54 11.80
CA GLY A 3 -34.67 -1.11 12.00
C GLY A 3 -33.63 -2.13 11.54
N ARG A 4 -33.92 -3.44 11.67
CA ARG A 4 -32.99 -4.51 11.29
C ARG A 4 -32.94 -4.67 9.76
N GLU A 5 -34.09 -4.62 9.10
CA GLU A 5 -34.18 -4.66 7.64
C GLU A 5 -33.46 -3.49 6.99
N ALA A 6 -33.69 -2.27 7.49
CA ALA A 6 -33.00 -1.08 6.99
C ALA A 6 -31.48 -1.17 7.18
N ALA A 7 -31.01 -1.71 8.31
CA ALA A 7 -29.57 -1.90 8.55
C ALA A 7 -28.96 -2.92 7.59
N ILE A 8 -29.66 -4.02 7.28
CA ILE A 8 -29.20 -5.03 6.32
C ILE A 8 -29.16 -4.46 4.90
N GLU A 9 -30.19 -3.73 4.49
CA GLU A 9 -30.23 -3.06 3.18
C GLU A 9 -29.15 -1.98 3.07
N GLY A 10 -28.97 -1.18 4.12
CA GLY A 10 -27.91 -0.18 4.23
C GLY A 10 -26.51 -0.81 4.18
N PHE A 11 -26.34 -1.98 4.78
CA PHE A 11 -25.09 -2.74 4.68
C PHE A 11 -24.80 -3.16 3.24
N GLY A 12 -25.79 -3.69 2.53
CA GLY A 12 -25.64 -4.08 1.13
C GLY A 12 -25.22 -2.92 0.23
N TRP A 13 -25.90 -1.78 0.35
CA TRP A 13 -25.54 -0.58 -0.41
C TRP A 13 -24.21 0.04 0.02
N GLY A 14 -23.89 0.01 1.31
CA GLY A 14 -22.60 0.44 1.85
C GLY A 14 -21.45 -0.44 1.35
N ALA A 15 -21.63 -1.75 1.29
CA ALA A 15 -20.64 -2.68 0.77
C ALA A 15 -20.43 -2.47 -0.73
N LEU A 16 -21.51 -2.28 -1.50
CA LEU A 16 -21.42 -1.95 -2.92
C LEU A 16 -20.69 -0.63 -3.16
N ALA A 17 -21.07 0.44 -2.46
CA ALA A 17 -20.38 1.72 -2.53
C ALA A 17 -18.91 1.59 -2.07
N GLY A 18 -18.64 0.70 -1.11
CA GLY A 18 -17.30 0.38 -0.66
C GLY A 18 -16.44 -0.29 -1.73
N ILE A 19 -17.01 -1.22 -2.51
CA ILE A 19 -16.34 -1.82 -3.67
C ILE A 19 -15.96 -0.74 -4.69
N VAL A 20 -16.87 0.21 -4.97
CA VAL A 20 -16.60 1.34 -5.87
C VAL A 20 -15.45 2.20 -5.34
N LEU A 21 -15.47 2.54 -4.04
CA LEU A 21 -14.41 3.30 -3.40
C LEU A 21 -13.06 2.58 -3.50
N VAL A 22 -13.02 1.28 -3.22
CA VAL A 22 -11.79 0.49 -3.29
C VAL A 22 -11.25 0.42 -4.72
N ALA A 23 -12.12 0.20 -5.71
CA ALA A 23 -11.74 0.20 -7.13
C ALA A 23 -11.14 1.53 -7.57
N LEU A 24 -11.79 2.64 -7.20
CA LEU A 24 -11.30 3.98 -7.50
C LEU A 24 -10.03 4.34 -6.72
N MET A 25 -9.85 3.83 -5.50
CA MET A 25 -8.62 4.00 -4.72
C MET A 25 -7.43 3.35 -5.44
N TYR A 26 -7.57 2.10 -5.91
CA TYR A 26 -6.51 1.45 -6.68
C TYR A 26 -6.26 2.12 -8.04
N GLY A 27 -7.32 2.59 -8.71
CA GLY A 27 -7.20 3.38 -9.94
C GLY A 27 -6.51 4.73 -9.72
N ALA A 28 -6.80 5.42 -8.61
CA ALA A 28 -6.11 6.64 -8.19
C ALA A 28 -4.64 6.35 -7.86
N GLY A 29 -4.32 5.16 -7.36
CA GLY A 29 -2.93 4.75 -7.15
C GLY A 29 -2.13 4.64 -8.44
N SER A 30 -2.71 4.04 -9.49
CA SER A 30 -2.03 3.93 -10.78
C SER A 30 -1.97 5.24 -11.58
N LEU A 31 -2.97 6.11 -11.45
CA LEU A 31 -3.07 7.35 -12.24
C LEU A 31 -2.53 8.60 -11.53
N LEU A 32 -2.71 8.70 -10.21
CA LEU A 32 -2.42 9.89 -9.41
C LEU A 32 -1.32 9.66 -8.37
N GLY A 33 -0.73 8.47 -8.31
CA GLY A 33 0.33 8.12 -7.36
C GLY A 33 -0.13 7.97 -5.90
N LEU A 34 -1.43 7.78 -5.67
CA LEU A 34 -1.97 7.54 -4.33
C LEU A 34 -1.51 6.15 -3.80
N LYS A 35 -0.82 6.09 -2.66
CA LYS A 35 -0.57 4.80 -1.99
C LYS A 35 -1.90 4.24 -1.47
N PRO A 36 -2.40 3.09 -1.96
CA PRO A 36 -3.66 2.51 -1.48
C PRO A 36 -3.60 2.22 0.02
N LEU A 37 -4.72 2.41 0.72
CA LEU A 37 -4.78 2.23 2.18
C LEU A 37 -4.43 0.79 2.60
N THR A 38 -4.82 -0.20 1.80
CA THR A 38 -4.46 -1.61 2.01
C THR A 38 -2.95 -1.82 2.05
N GLN A 39 -2.21 -1.16 1.16
CA GLN A 39 -0.74 -1.24 1.14
C GLN A 39 -0.10 -0.40 2.23
N ALA A 40 -0.73 0.72 2.61
CA ALA A 40 -0.22 1.56 3.68
C ALA A 40 -0.41 0.95 5.08
N LEU A 41 -1.48 0.18 5.29
CA LEU A 41 -1.76 -0.50 6.55
C LEU A 41 -0.94 -1.77 6.79
N ASN A 42 -0.22 -2.27 5.77
CA ASN A 42 0.59 -3.47 5.88
C ASN A 42 1.63 -3.35 7.00
N GLU A 43 2.45 -2.30 7.00
CA GLU A 43 3.50 -2.10 8.02
C GLU A 43 2.94 -2.00 9.46
N PRO A 44 1.93 -1.15 9.76
CA PRO A 44 1.29 -1.13 11.08
C PRO A 44 0.66 -2.47 11.48
N LEU A 45 0.09 -3.20 10.51
CA LEU A 45 -0.53 -4.50 10.77
C LEU A 45 0.53 -5.54 11.14
N LEU A 46 1.64 -5.59 10.40
CA LEU A 46 2.78 -6.46 10.70
C LEU A 46 3.37 -6.15 12.08
N ALA A 47 3.48 -4.88 12.45
CA ALA A 47 4.07 -4.46 13.72
C ALA A 47 3.27 -4.93 14.96
N VAL A 48 1.95 -5.11 14.83
CA VAL A 48 1.08 -5.57 15.92
C VAL A 48 0.80 -7.07 15.83
N MET A 49 1.25 -7.72 14.75
CA MET A 49 0.94 -9.12 14.49
C MET A 49 1.61 -10.02 15.54
N PRO A 50 0.85 -10.92 16.20
CA PRO A 50 1.44 -11.96 17.04
C PRO A 50 2.41 -12.84 16.25
N GLY A 51 3.57 -13.15 16.84
CA GLY A 51 4.64 -13.89 16.16
C GLY A 51 4.21 -15.26 15.62
N PHE A 52 3.24 -15.94 16.24
CA PHE A 52 2.74 -17.22 15.74
C PHE A 52 1.93 -17.08 14.43
N ILE A 53 1.22 -15.96 14.26
CA ILE A 53 0.51 -15.66 13.00
C ILE A 53 1.53 -15.33 11.93
N PHE A 54 2.53 -14.50 12.28
CA PHE A 54 3.59 -14.13 11.35
C PHE A 54 4.37 -15.36 10.86
N GLY A 55 4.75 -16.26 11.77
CA GLY A 55 5.38 -17.54 11.44
C GLY A 55 4.48 -18.40 10.55
N PHE A 56 3.20 -18.56 10.86
CA PHE A 56 2.27 -19.30 10.00
C PHE A 56 2.17 -18.72 8.58
N LEU A 57 2.06 -17.39 8.46
CA LEU A 57 1.98 -16.72 7.16
C LEU A 57 3.24 -16.94 6.33
N ILE A 58 4.43 -16.88 6.94
CA ILE A 58 5.70 -17.09 6.25
C ILE A 58 5.90 -18.58 5.92
N ASP A 59 5.76 -19.46 6.91
CA ASP A 59 6.11 -20.88 6.78
C ASP A 59 5.10 -21.66 5.92
N THR A 60 3.82 -21.29 5.99
CA THR A 60 2.74 -22.03 5.29
C THR A 60 2.28 -21.34 4.01
N LEU A 61 2.04 -20.03 4.06
CA LEU A 61 1.49 -19.32 2.91
C LEU A 61 2.58 -18.75 2.00
N GLN A 62 3.81 -18.55 2.49
CA GLN A 62 4.94 -17.99 1.74
C GLN A 62 4.47 -16.79 0.89
N HIS A 63 4.61 -16.89 -0.44
CA HIS A 63 4.23 -15.84 -1.39
C HIS A 63 2.73 -15.53 -1.42
N ALA A 64 1.88 -16.51 -1.11
CA ALA A 64 0.43 -16.30 -1.01
C ALA A 64 0.03 -15.48 0.22
N GLY A 65 0.89 -15.39 1.24
CA GLY A 65 0.63 -14.61 2.46
C GLY A 65 0.28 -13.15 2.15
N LYS A 66 1.03 -12.52 1.23
CA LYS A 66 0.79 -11.13 0.81
C LYS A 66 -0.55 -10.95 0.10
N VAL A 67 -0.92 -11.91 -0.75
CA VAL A 67 -2.19 -11.86 -1.48
C VAL A 67 -3.36 -12.04 -0.52
N VAL A 68 -3.24 -12.98 0.43
CA VAL A 68 -4.24 -13.21 1.47
C VAL A 68 -4.39 -11.98 2.36
N GLU A 69 -3.28 -11.35 2.76
CA GLU A 69 -3.30 -10.11 3.54
C GLU A 69 -4.02 -8.98 2.80
N GLU A 70 -3.68 -8.74 1.54
CA GLU A 70 -4.30 -7.68 0.75
C GLU A 70 -5.80 -7.94 0.51
N ILE A 71 -6.18 -9.18 0.18
CA ILE A 71 -7.60 -9.58 0.06
C ILE A 71 -8.31 -9.37 1.40
N GLY A 72 -7.68 -9.77 2.51
CA GLY A 72 -8.22 -9.58 3.85
C GLY A 72 -8.49 -8.12 4.17
N LEU A 73 -7.55 -7.23 3.83
CA LEU A 73 -7.71 -5.78 4.01
C LEU A 73 -8.78 -5.19 3.09
N VAL A 74 -8.87 -5.63 1.82
CA VAL A 74 -9.95 -5.22 0.91
C VAL A 74 -11.32 -5.62 1.47
N VAL A 75 -11.46 -6.88 1.92
CA VAL A 75 -12.70 -7.38 2.52
C VAL A 75 -13.03 -6.60 3.79
N ALA A 76 -12.07 -6.38 4.67
CA ALA A 76 -12.26 -5.61 5.90
C ALA A 76 -12.72 -4.17 5.60
N MET A 77 -12.14 -3.51 4.59
CA MET A 77 -12.57 -2.18 4.14
C MET A 77 -14.00 -2.19 3.62
N VAL A 78 -14.37 -3.16 2.76
CA VAL A 78 -15.73 -3.28 2.22
C VAL A 78 -16.74 -3.55 3.34
N VAL A 79 -16.40 -4.40 4.31
CA VAL A 79 -17.24 -4.67 5.49
C VAL A 79 -17.39 -3.40 6.34
N ALA A 80 -16.32 -2.68 6.63
CA ALA A 80 -16.36 -1.44 7.40
C ALA A 80 -17.23 -0.36 6.72
N LEU A 81 -17.12 -0.22 5.40
CA LEU A 81 -17.96 0.67 4.60
C LEU A 81 -19.41 0.18 4.49
N GLY A 82 -19.63 -1.13 4.53
CA GLY A 82 -20.95 -1.74 4.72
C GLY A 82 -21.56 -1.36 6.07
N LEU A 83 -20.81 -1.48 7.16
CA LEU A 83 -21.25 -1.08 8.50
C LEU A 83 -21.56 0.42 8.59
N LEU A 84 -20.76 1.27 7.91
CA LEU A 84 -21.03 2.70 7.79
C LEU A 84 -22.37 2.95 7.05
N GLY A 85 -22.63 2.21 5.97
CA GLY A 85 -23.92 2.25 5.25
C GLY A 85 -25.10 1.75 6.08
N ALA A 86 -24.89 0.71 6.91
CA ALA A 86 -25.89 0.21 7.84
C ALA A 86 -26.24 1.25 8.92
N ALA A 87 -25.23 1.93 9.48
CA ALA A 87 -25.40 3.01 10.43
C ALA A 87 -26.13 4.21 9.81
N TRP A 88 -25.78 4.57 8.58
CA TRP A 88 -26.50 5.59 7.83
C TRP A 88 -27.98 5.23 7.63
N SER A 89 -28.28 4.04 7.11
CA SER A 89 -29.66 3.61 6.86
C SER A 89 -30.50 3.55 8.15
N TRP A 90 -29.91 3.06 9.24
CA TRP A 90 -30.57 3.02 10.55
C TRP A 90 -30.87 4.41 11.11
N THR A 91 -29.94 5.36 10.97
CA THR A 91 -30.16 6.75 11.42
C THR A 91 -31.12 7.52 10.51
N ALA A 92 -31.13 7.24 9.20
CA ALA A 92 -32.04 7.81 8.23
C ALA A 92 -33.51 7.45 8.49
N LEU A 93 -33.79 6.36 9.22
CA LEU A 93 -35.14 6.04 9.71
C LEU A 93 -35.65 7.06 10.72
N ARG A 94 -34.75 7.60 11.55
CA ARG A 94 -35.09 8.57 12.59
C ARG A 94 -35.04 9.98 12.04
N TRP A 95 -33.96 10.34 11.34
CA TRP A 95 -33.71 11.71 10.87
C TRP A 95 -33.61 11.73 9.35
N ARG A 96 -34.71 12.11 8.69
CA ARG A 96 -34.82 12.17 7.23
C ARG A 96 -34.25 13.48 6.68
N PHE A 97 -32.92 13.54 6.57
CA PHE A 97 -32.22 14.63 5.91
C PHE A 97 -31.69 14.22 4.53
N GLN A 98 -31.83 15.10 3.53
CA GLN A 98 -31.55 14.78 2.13
C GLN A 98 -30.05 14.51 1.83
N TYR A 99 -29.14 14.99 2.68
CA TYR A 99 -27.70 14.79 2.51
C TYR A 99 -27.08 13.91 3.60
N SER A 100 -27.87 13.11 4.31
CA SER A 100 -27.38 12.26 5.40
C SER A 100 -26.29 11.28 4.93
N ALA A 101 -26.37 10.75 3.71
CA ALA A 101 -25.33 9.85 3.19
C ALA A 101 -23.97 10.55 3.03
N LEU A 102 -23.97 11.82 2.60
CA LEU A 102 -22.75 12.61 2.47
C LEU A 102 -22.15 12.97 3.83
N VAL A 103 -22.97 13.16 4.87
CA VAL A 103 -22.48 13.37 6.24
C VAL A 103 -21.77 12.12 6.76
N PHE A 104 -22.33 10.93 6.53
CA PHE A 104 -21.68 9.68 6.89
C PHE A 104 -20.41 9.43 6.06
N ALA A 105 -20.44 9.76 4.78
CA ALA A 105 -19.24 9.72 3.94
C ALA A 105 -18.14 10.66 4.42
N LEU A 106 -18.50 11.88 4.85
CA LEU A 106 -17.57 12.84 5.45
C LEU A 106 -16.99 12.31 6.76
N ALA A 107 -17.79 11.63 7.58
CA ALA A 107 -17.30 10.98 8.79
C ALA A 107 -16.32 9.83 8.47
N GLY A 108 -16.62 9.01 7.46
CA GLY A 108 -15.70 7.99 6.96
C GLY A 108 -14.39 8.57 6.45
N TRP A 109 -14.47 9.66 5.67
CA TRP A 109 -13.29 10.41 5.23
C TRP A 109 -12.48 10.94 6.40
N ALA A 110 -13.12 11.53 7.41
CA ALA A 110 -12.43 12.03 8.59
C ALA A 110 -11.71 10.91 9.34
N ILE A 111 -12.32 9.72 9.50
CA ILE A 111 -11.66 8.56 10.10
C ILE A 111 -10.42 8.16 9.30
N VAL A 112 -10.52 8.07 7.97
CA VAL A 112 -9.35 7.75 7.14
C VAL A 112 -8.27 8.83 7.29
N ALA A 113 -8.63 10.09 7.04
CA ALA A 113 -7.68 11.19 6.92
C ALA A 113 -7.03 11.60 8.26
N VAL A 114 -7.77 11.47 9.38
CA VAL A 114 -7.33 11.93 10.71
C VAL A 114 -6.83 10.77 11.58
N VAL A 115 -7.25 9.52 11.33
CA VAL A 115 -6.87 8.38 12.17
C VAL A 115 -6.00 7.40 11.38
N LEU A 116 -6.49 6.88 10.25
CA LEU A 116 -5.80 5.79 9.56
C LEU A 116 -4.53 6.27 8.83
N LEU A 117 -4.56 7.38 8.08
CA LEU A 117 -3.37 7.87 7.38
C LEU A 117 -2.22 8.27 8.33
N PRO A 118 -2.48 8.87 9.51
CA PRO A 118 -1.42 9.08 10.51
C PRO A 118 -0.81 7.78 11.06
N ILE A 119 -1.63 6.75 11.32
CA ILE A 119 -1.14 5.45 11.82
C ILE A 119 -0.19 4.80 10.81
N THR A 120 -0.40 4.99 9.52
CA THR A 120 0.48 4.48 8.46
C THR A 120 1.72 5.35 8.22
N GLY A 121 1.98 6.38 9.04
CA GLY A 121 3.10 7.30 8.85
C GLY A 121 2.91 8.34 7.72
N MET A 122 1.73 8.40 7.08
CA MET A 122 1.43 9.39 6.03
C MET A 122 1.06 10.79 6.58
N GLY A 123 1.09 10.93 7.91
CA GLY A 123 0.83 12.19 8.61
C GLY A 123 -0.65 12.60 8.58
N PHE A 124 -0.95 13.70 9.27
CA PHE A 124 -2.30 14.26 9.34
C PHE A 124 -2.81 14.60 7.92
N LEU A 125 -4.02 14.13 7.58
CA LEU A 125 -4.65 14.23 6.26
C LEU A 125 -3.88 13.53 5.11
N GLY A 126 -2.81 12.79 5.40
CA GLY A 126 -1.97 12.17 4.36
C GLY A 126 -0.99 13.15 3.70
N LEU A 127 -0.72 14.30 4.32
CA LEU A 127 0.08 15.37 3.73
C LEU A 127 1.56 15.00 3.51
N SER A 128 2.11 14.02 4.24
CA SER A 128 3.49 13.56 3.97
C SER A 128 3.60 12.75 2.69
N ALA A 129 2.52 12.09 2.25
CA ALA A 129 2.47 11.41 0.97
C ALA A 129 2.26 12.38 -0.21
N GLY A 130 1.65 13.54 0.04
CA GLY A 130 1.51 14.61 -0.94
C GLY A 130 0.34 15.55 -0.62
N PRO A 131 0.38 16.81 -1.13
CA PRO A 131 -0.66 17.80 -0.86
C PRO A 131 -2.02 17.45 -1.49
N THR A 132 -2.05 16.57 -2.49
CA THR A 132 -3.27 16.13 -3.18
C THR A 132 -3.98 14.97 -2.49
N THR A 133 -3.30 14.23 -1.60
CA THR A 133 -3.83 13.06 -0.88
C THR A 133 -5.17 13.35 -0.18
N PRO A 134 -5.33 14.44 0.62
CA PRO A 134 -6.60 14.71 1.29
C PRO A 134 -7.77 14.91 0.32
N VAL A 135 -7.50 15.57 -0.82
CA VAL A 135 -8.49 15.91 -1.85
C VAL A 135 -8.94 14.66 -2.60
N ILE A 136 -8.00 13.77 -2.94
CA ILE A 136 -8.30 12.49 -3.56
C ILE A 136 -9.20 11.65 -2.64
N TRP A 137 -8.85 11.54 -1.36
CA TRP A 137 -9.68 10.84 -0.38
C TRP A 137 -11.06 11.49 -0.20
N ALA A 138 -11.15 12.82 -0.19
CA ALA A 138 -12.43 13.52 -0.11
C ALA A 138 -13.32 13.20 -1.32
N ALA A 139 -12.74 13.16 -2.53
CA ALA A 139 -13.46 12.78 -3.75
C ALA A 139 -13.93 11.31 -3.71
N LEU A 140 -13.07 10.38 -3.25
CA LEU A 140 -13.43 8.96 -3.09
C LEU A 140 -14.62 8.78 -2.15
N PHE A 141 -14.62 9.46 -1.00
CA PHE A 141 -15.74 9.40 -0.06
C PHE A 141 -16.98 10.14 -0.56
N ALA A 142 -16.84 11.25 -1.28
CA ALA A 142 -17.97 11.90 -1.93
C ALA A 142 -18.68 10.96 -2.93
N ILE A 143 -17.91 10.24 -3.75
CA ILE A 143 -18.45 9.23 -4.67
C ILE A 143 -19.12 8.09 -3.89
N TYR A 144 -18.50 7.58 -2.83
CA TYR A 144 -19.11 6.60 -1.93
C TYR A 144 -20.46 7.08 -1.40
N GLY A 145 -20.55 8.31 -0.90
CA GLY A 145 -21.79 8.90 -0.39
C GLY A 145 -22.87 9.05 -1.47
N VAL A 146 -22.49 9.41 -2.70
CA VAL A 146 -23.41 9.48 -3.84
C VAL A 146 -23.96 8.09 -4.20
N VAL A 147 -23.09 7.08 -4.33
CA VAL A 147 -23.50 5.70 -4.64
C VAL A 147 -24.40 5.13 -3.53
N LEU A 148 -24.05 5.36 -2.27
CA LEU A 148 -24.85 4.97 -1.11
C LEU A 148 -26.24 5.65 -1.13
N GLN A 149 -26.29 6.94 -1.47
CA GLN A 149 -27.53 7.71 -1.54
C GLN A 149 -28.45 7.25 -2.68
N LEU A 150 -27.88 6.85 -3.82
CA LEU A 150 -28.60 6.29 -4.97
C LEU A 150 -29.21 4.92 -4.63
N GLY A 151 -28.50 4.10 -3.87
CA GLY A 151 -28.96 2.78 -3.44
C GLY A 151 -30.05 2.82 -2.36
N GLY A 152 -29.85 3.60 -1.29
CA GLY A 152 -30.74 3.59 -0.13
C GLY A 152 -31.99 4.47 -0.23
N ARG A 153 -32.33 5.00 -1.42
CA ARG A 153 -33.61 5.66 -1.67
C ARG A 153 -34.51 4.77 -2.52
N PRO A 154 -35.53 4.11 -1.96
CA PRO A 154 -36.75 3.91 -2.74
C PRO A 154 -37.36 5.30 -2.95
N SER A 155 -37.41 5.79 -4.20
CA SER A 155 -38.07 7.07 -4.52
C SER A 155 -39.52 7.01 -4.06
N ALA A 156 -39.79 7.63 -2.90
CA ALA A 156 -41.13 7.85 -2.38
C ALA A 156 -41.83 9.04 -3.08
N ALA A 157 -41.09 9.81 -3.89
CA ALA A 157 -41.64 10.82 -4.78
C ALA A 157 -41.85 10.20 -6.17
N GLU A 158 -43.11 10.22 -6.63
CA GLU A 158 -43.57 9.90 -7.99
C GLU A 158 -43.44 8.44 -8.44
N ALA A 159 -44.32 7.61 -7.89
CA ALA A 159 -44.68 6.33 -8.48
C ALA A 159 -45.65 6.55 -9.66
N THR A 160 -45.12 6.74 -10.87
CA THR A 160 -45.89 6.48 -12.10
C THR A 160 -45.21 5.51 -13.06
N ASP A 161 -43.92 5.19 -12.88
CA ASP A 161 -43.24 4.31 -13.85
C ASP A 161 -42.29 3.26 -13.22
N LEU A 162 -42.66 1.98 -13.36
CA LEU A 162 -41.85 0.81 -12.96
C LEU A 162 -40.52 0.76 -13.72
N GLN A 163 -40.49 1.29 -14.94
CA GLN A 163 -39.29 1.29 -15.79
C GLN A 163 -38.21 2.21 -15.24
N ARG A 164 -38.59 3.41 -14.77
CA ARG A 164 -37.66 4.38 -14.14
C ARG A 164 -37.06 3.83 -12.83
N ARG A 165 -37.84 3.08 -12.04
CA ARG A 165 -37.34 2.40 -10.82
C ARG A 165 -36.32 1.31 -11.12
N ARG A 166 -36.55 0.50 -12.15
CA ARG A 166 -35.58 -0.53 -12.58
C ARG A 166 -34.29 0.10 -13.10
N LEU A 167 -34.39 1.18 -13.88
CA LEU A 167 -33.22 1.89 -14.41
C LEU A 167 -32.39 2.54 -13.30
N LEU A 168 -33.02 3.25 -12.34
CA LEU A 168 -32.30 3.90 -11.24
C LEU A 168 -31.66 2.90 -10.27
N GLY A 169 -32.30 1.75 -10.02
CA GLY A 169 -31.71 0.67 -9.22
C GLY A 169 -30.58 -0.08 -9.94
N ALA A 170 -30.61 -0.13 -11.28
CA ALA A 170 -29.58 -0.80 -12.08
C ALA A 170 -28.27 0.00 -12.16
N ILE A 171 -28.30 1.33 -12.03
CA ILE A 171 -27.10 2.19 -12.09
C ILE A 171 -26.07 1.82 -11.01
N PRO A 172 -26.37 1.83 -9.69
CA PRO A 172 -25.38 1.50 -8.68
C PRO A 172 -24.89 0.05 -8.81
N LEU A 173 -25.76 -0.89 -9.20
CA LEU A 173 -25.35 -2.27 -9.49
C LEU A 173 -24.38 -2.36 -10.68
N GLY A 174 -24.63 -1.61 -11.75
CA GLY A 174 -23.74 -1.51 -12.91
C GLY A 174 -22.38 -0.89 -12.56
N ILE A 175 -22.38 0.18 -11.75
CA ILE A 175 -21.14 0.80 -11.24
C ILE A 175 -20.38 -0.21 -10.36
N GLY A 176 -21.08 -0.94 -9.49
CA GLY A 176 -20.50 -1.99 -8.66
C GLY A 176 -19.86 -3.11 -9.50
N ALA A 177 -20.56 -3.61 -10.52
CA ALA A 177 -20.04 -4.63 -11.42
C ALA A 177 -18.82 -4.15 -12.22
N ALA A 178 -18.86 -2.92 -12.76
CA ALA A 178 -17.73 -2.31 -13.45
C ALA A 178 -16.53 -2.12 -12.50
N SER A 179 -16.77 -1.75 -11.24
CA SER A 179 -15.75 -1.58 -10.22
C SER A 179 -15.07 -2.90 -9.83
N LEU A 180 -15.84 -4.00 -9.73
CA LEU A 180 -15.30 -5.35 -9.55
C LEU A 180 -14.44 -5.78 -10.74
N GLY A 181 -14.90 -5.52 -11.97
CA GLY A 181 -14.12 -5.77 -13.19
C GLY A 181 -12.81 -4.99 -13.19
N LEU A 182 -12.85 -3.70 -12.83
CA LEU A 182 -11.66 -2.85 -12.71
C LEU A 182 -10.68 -3.38 -11.66
N LEU A 183 -11.16 -3.77 -10.47
CA LEU A 183 -10.32 -4.39 -9.44
C LEU A 183 -9.68 -5.68 -9.94
N GLY A 184 -10.44 -6.51 -10.65
CA GLY A 184 -9.94 -7.72 -11.31
C GLY A 184 -8.75 -7.40 -12.21
N VAL A 185 -8.92 -6.46 -13.14
CA VAL A 185 -7.86 -6.05 -14.07
C VAL A 185 -6.64 -5.45 -13.36
N LEU A 186 -6.85 -4.64 -12.32
CA LEU A 186 -5.77 -3.96 -11.61
C LEU A 186 -4.99 -4.85 -10.64
N ARG A 187 -5.60 -5.89 -10.05
CA ARG A 187 -5.00 -6.68 -8.96
C ARG A 187 -4.71 -8.13 -9.31
N VAL A 188 -5.59 -8.80 -10.06
CA VAL A 188 -5.44 -10.24 -10.36
C VAL A 188 -4.10 -10.54 -11.05
N PRO A 189 -3.60 -9.75 -12.02
CA PRO A 189 -2.29 -10.00 -12.60
C PRO A 189 -1.15 -9.96 -11.57
N SER A 190 -1.15 -8.98 -10.65
CA SER A 190 -0.12 -8.88 -9.61
C SER A 190 -0.23 -10.00 -8.58
N TRP A 191 -1.44 -10.43 -8.23
CA TRP A 191 -1.65 -11.56 -7.33
C TRP A 191 -1.20 -12.87 -7.97
N TYR A 192 -1.52 -13.06 -9.25
CA TYR A 192 -1.07 -14.23 -10.01
C TYR A 192 0.46 -14.27 -10.10
N GLN A 193 1.12 -13.15 -10.44
CA GLN A 193 2.58 -13.10 -10.49
C GLN A 193 3.22 -13.39 -9.13
N ALA A 194 2.69 -12.81 -8.06
CA ALA A 194 3.20 -13.04 -6.71
C ALA A 194 3.15 -14.53 -6.32
N VAL A 195 2.08 -15.25 -6.67
CA VAL A 195 1.88 -16.66 -6.26
C VAL A 195 2.46 -17.65 -7.25
N ALA A 196 2.24 -17.47 -8.54
CA ALA A 196 2.54 -18.46 -9.58
C ALA A 196 3.92 -18.25 -10.23
N SER A 197 4.56 -17.10 -10.03
CA SER A 197 5.88 -16.81 -10.58
C SER A 197 6.70 -15.96 -9.61
N PRO A 198 6.89 -16.40 -8.34
CA PRO A 198 7.82 -15.73 -7.46
C PRO A 198 9.19 -15.70 -8.14
N SER A 199 9.87 -14.57 -8.06
CA SER A 199 11.18 -14.31 -8.66
C SER A 199 12.28 -15.03 -7.90
N GLU A 200 12.16 -16.35 -7.79
CA GLU A 200 13.22 -17.22 -7.35
C GLU A 200 14.09 -17.47 -8.58
N ALA A 201 15.39 -17.19 -8.44
CA ALA A 201 16.38 -17.32 -9.49
C ALA A 201 16.16 -18.64 -10.24
N GLY A 202 15.77 -18.57 -11.51
CA GLY A 202 15.37 -19.70 -12.35
C GLY A 202 16.51 -20.63 -12.76
N LEU A 203 17.44 -20.88 -11.84
CA LEU A 203 18.60 -21.73 -12.05
C LEU A 203 18.38 -23.04 -11.30
N THR A 204 18.22 -24.12 -12.06
CA THR A 204 18.24 -25.48 -11.52
C THR A 204 19.68 -25.99 -11.55
N GLY A 205 20.18 -26.51 -10.43
CA GLY A 205 21.54 -27.02 -10.30
C GLY A 205 22.45 -26.11 -9.47
N PRO A 206 23.78 -26.28 -9.54
CA PRO A 206 24.70 -25.45 -8.77
C PRO A 206 24.62 -23.99 -9.22
N SER A 207 24.60 -23.06 -8.25
CA SER A 207 24.63 -21.63 -8.53
C SER A 207 25.87 -21.27 -9.37
N PRO A 208 25.71 -20.45 -10.41
CA PRO A 208 26.84 -19.97 -11.20
C PRO A 208 27.76 -19.11 -10.32
N GLU A 209 29.04 -19.07 -10.66
CA GLU A 209 30.02 -18.22 -9.98
C GLU A 209 29.57 -16.75 -9.94
N ILE A 210 29.03 -16.27 -11.07
CA ILE A 210 28.36 -14.98 -11.19
C ILE A 210 26.96 -15.22 -11.76
N THR A 211 25.94 -14.83 -11.02
CA THR A 211 24.55 -14.96 -11.43
C THR A 211 24.21 -13.92 -12.50
N PRO A 212 23.71 -14.32 -13.69
CA PRO A 212 23.22 -13.37 -14.68
C PRO A 212 22.14 -12.47 -14.07
N VAL A 213 22.15 -11.17 -14.40
CA VAL A 213 21.20 -10.19 -13.81
C VAL A 213 19.74 -10.60 -13.98
N ALA A 214 19.37 -11.19 -15.12
CA ALA A 214 18.01 -11.68 -15.39
C ALA A 214 17.59 -12.86 -14.47
N HIS A 215 18.55 -13.48 -13.79
CA HIS A 215 18.36 -14.60 -12.87
C HIS A 215 18.83 -14.27 -11.45
N PHE A 216 19.18 -13.02 -11.15
CA PHE A 216 19.51 -12.62 -9.78
C PHE A 216 18.24 -12.75 -8.93
N TYR A 217 18.30 -13.46 -7.79
CA TYR A 217 17.10 -13.68 -6.98
C TYR A 217 16.52 -12.34 -6.50
N VAL A 218 15.19 -12.25 -6.45
CA VAL A 218 14.51 -11.03 -6.00
C VAL A 218 13.54 -11.38 -4.88
N VAL A 219 13.73 -10.72 -3.74
CA VAL A 219 12.79 -10.70 -2.63
C VAL A 219 12.36 -9.26 -2.42
N SER A 220 11.05 -9.01 -2.51
CA SER A 220 10.47 -7.71 -2.20
C SER A 220 9.56 -7.83 -0.99
N LYS A 221 9.44 -6.78 -0.18
CA LYS A 221 8.37 -6.67 0.84
C LYS A 221 7.04 -6.23 0.22
N ASN A 222 7.09 -5.52 -0.90
CA ASN A 222 5.92 -4.92 -1.52
C ASN A 222 5.18 -5.94 -2.40
N ILE A 223 3.88 -5.70 -2.62
CA ILE A 223 3.12 -6.40 -3.67
C ILE A 223 3.37 -5.74 -5.03
N SER A 224 3.67 -4.44 -5.01
CA SER A 224 4.13 -3.68 -6.17
C SER A 224 5.23 -2.74 -5.74
N ASP A 225 6.39 -2.86 -6.35
CA ASP A 225 7.54 -2.02 -6.01
C ASP A 225 7.38 -0.57 -6.50
N PRO A 226 7.93 0.41 -5.76
CA PRO A 226 7.87 1.82 -6.14
C PRO A 226 8.66 2.07 -7.44
N ARG A 227 8.08 2.91 -8.33
CA ARG A 227 8.81 3.47 -9.46
C ARG A 227 9.42 4.80 -9.05
N VAL A 228 10.74 4.91 -9.12
CA VAL A 228 11.49 6.11 -8.72
C VAL A 228 11.96 6.88 -9.95
N ASP A 229 11.58 8.16 -10.05
CA ASP A 229 12.16 9.07 -11.05
C ASP A 229 13.57 9.48 -10.63
N GLY A 230 14.58 8.98 -11.35
CA GLY A 230 15.99 9.26 -11.07
C GLY A 230 16.39 10.73 -11.22
N SER A 231 15.63 11.54 -11.97
CA SER A 231 15.90 12.98 -12.13
C SER A 231 15.49 13.79 -10.90
N ALA A 232 14.38 13.40 -10.27
CA ALA A 232 13.85 14.00 -9.05
C ALA A 232 14.47 13.38 -7.78
N TRP A 233 15.01 12.16 -7.85
CA TRP A 233 15.57 11.43 -6.71
C TRP A 233 16.74 12.15 -6.05
N ARG A 234 16.78 12.11 -4.72
CA ARG A 234 17.87 12.66 -3.90
C ARG A 234 18.19 11.72 -2.74
N LEU A 235 19.47 11.50 -2.49
CA LEU A 235 19.97 10.89 -1.25
C LEU A 235 20.13 11.97 -0.18
N ASN A 236 19.40 11.85 0.92
CA ASN A 236 19.53 12.74 2.07
C ASN A 236 20.42 12.07 3.12
N ILE A 237 21.48 12.75 3.55
CA ILE A 237 22.33 12.34 4.66
C ILE A 237 22.14 13.36 5.78
N GLY A 238 21.68 12.90 6.94
CA GLY A 238 21.35 13.75 8.07
C GLY A 238 21.50 13.01 9.40
N GLY A 239 20.76 13.45 10.43
CA GLY A 239 20.88 12.90 11.78
C GLY A 239 22.01 13.58 12.57
N LEU A 240 22.81 12.78 13.26
CA LEU A 240 23.89 13.27 14.13
C LEU A 240 25.18 13.53 13.32
N VAL A 241 25.11 14.52 12.44
CA VAL A 241 26.17 14.90 11.50
C VAL A 241 26.33 16.42 11.47
N ASP A 242 27.57 16.90 11.29
CA ASP A 242 27.86 18.33 11.27
C ASP A 242 27.57 18.97 9.90
N LYS A 243 27.55 18.16 8.83
CA LYS A 243 27.33 18.62 7.44
C LYS A 243 26.25 17.78 6.74
N PRO A 244 24.95 18.05 6.99
CA PRO A 244 23.86 17.40 6.26
C PRO A 244 24.01 17.59 4.75
N GLN A 245 23.74 16.55 3.96
CA GLN A 245 23.86 16.58 2.51
C GLN A 245 22.59 16.12 1.81
N ARG A 246 22.37 16.67 0.60
CA ARG A 246 21.33 16.24 -0.33
C ARG A 246 21.95 16.06 -1.71
N ILE A 247 22.14 14.80 -2.12
CA ILE A 247 22.94 14.43 -3.29
C ILE A 247 22.00 13.93 -4.40
N SER A 248 22.16 14.42 -5.64
CA SER A 248 21.41 13.89 -6.78
C SER A 248 21.98 12.56 -7.30
N LEU A 249 21.20 11.81 -8.09
CA LEU A 249 21.68 10.56 -8.67
C LEU A 249 22.88 10.78 -9.61
N SER A 250 22.90 11.89 -10.35
CA SER A 250 24.03 12.26 -11.21
C SER A 250 25.29 12.59 -10.40
N ASP A 251 25.15 13.35 -9.30
CA ASP A 251 26.28 13.70 -8.45
C ASP A 251 26.84 12.48 -7.73
N LEU A 252 25.97 11.54 -7.32
CA LEU A 252 26.40 10.28 -6.72
C LEU A 252 27.19 9.42 -7.71
N ARG A 253 26.73 9.33 -8.97
CA ARG A 253 27.43 8.59 -10.03
C ARG A 253 28.75 9.24 -10.49
N ALA A 254 28.92 10.55 -10.26
CA ALA A 254 30.15 11.25 -10.59
C ALA A 254 31.26 11.08 -9.52
N ARG A 255 30.95 10.48 -8.37
CA ARG A 255 31.93 10.22 -7.31
C ARG A 255 32.82 9.02 -7.64
N PRO A 256 34.02 8.92 -7.03
CA PRO A 256 34.86 7.74 -7.15
C PRO A 256 34.10 6.46 -6.79
N SER A 257 34.14 5.47 -7.69
CA SER A 257 33.47 4.18 -7.52
C SER A 257 34.48 3.04 -7.39
N THR A 258 34.11 2.01 -6.65
CA THR A 258 34.81 0.73 -6.57
C THR A 258 33.89 -0.39 -7.06
N SER A 259 34.47 -1.50 -7.49
CA SER A 259 33.73 -2.70 -7.88
C SER A 259 34.09 -3.85 -6.94
N GLU A 260 33.08 -4.57 -6.45
CA GLU A 260 33.23 -5.70 -5.54
C GLU A 260 32.31 -6.84 -5.97
N PHE A 261 32.78 -8.08 -5.85
CA PHE A 261 31.93 -9.25 -5.99
C PHE A 261 31.30 -9.55 -4.64
N ALA A 262 29.97 -9.62 -4.60
CA ALA A 262 29.25 -9.93 -3.38
C ALA A 262 28.19 -11.00 -3.67
N THR A 263 28.09 -11.95 -2.74
CA THR A 263 26.97 -12.90 -2.67
C THR A 263 25.93 -12.32 -1.74
N LEU A 264 24.71 -12.17 -2.24
CA LEU A 264 23.54 -11.86 -1.42
C LEU A 264 22.79 -13.17 -1.15
N GLU A 265 22.39 -13.39 0.09
CA GLU A 265 21.58 -14.53 0.52
C GLU A 265 20.42 -14.03 1.37
N CYS A 266 19.22 -14.57 1.14
CA CYS A 266 18.08 -14.28 1.99
C CYS A 266 18.14 -15.10 3.29
N ILE A 267 17.75 -14.50 4.41
CA ILE A 267 17.63 -15.21 5.69
C ILE A 267 16.68 -16.41 5.65
N SER A 268 15.72 -16.42 4.71
CA SER A 268 14.78 -17.51 4.50
C SER A 268 15.27 -18.55 3.47
N ASN A 269 16.54 -18.50 3.06
CA ASN A 269 17.09 -19.47 2.12
C ASN A 269 17.27 -20.82 2.81
N ASP A 270 16.60 -21.85 2.29
CA ASP A 270 16.79 -23.23 2.75
C ASP A 270 18.14 -23.79 2.30
N VAL A 271 18.57 -24.88 2.94
CA VAL A 271 19.75 -25.64 2.49
C VAL A 271 19.48 -26.18 1.08
N GLY A 272 20.25 -25.69 0.11
CA GLY A 272 20.04 -26.01 -1.32
C GLY A 272 18.94 -25.18 -1.99
N GLY A 273 18.45 -24.13 -1.33
CA GLY A 273 17.47 -23.19 -1.86
C GLY A 273 18.02 -22.23 -2.92
N GLY A 274 17.11 -21.52 -3.59
CA GLY A 274 17.41 -20.60 -4.71
C GLY A 274 17.50 -19.12 -4.33
N LEU A 275 17.46 -18.77 -3.04
CA LEU A 275 17.45 -17.37 -2.56
C LEU A 275 18.86 -16.84 -2.29
N MET A 276 19.79 -17.14 -3.21
CA MET A 276 21.17 -16.71 -3.17
C MET A 276 21.65 -16.35 -4.58
N SER A 277 22.42 -15.27 -4.73
CA SER A 277 23.05 -14.89 -6.00
C SER A 277 24.32 -14.09 -5.79
N THR A 278 25.27 -14.27 -6.69
CA THR A 278 26.55 -13.54 -6.68
C THR A 278 26.59 -12.56 -7.84
N GLY A 279 26.94 -11.30 -7.57
CA GLY A 279 27.01 -10.24 -8.58
C GLY A 279 28.25 -9.37 -8.44
N SER A 280 28.59 -8.63 -9.49
CA SER A 280 29.58 -7.55 -9.45
C SER A 280 28.88 -6.22 -9.21
N PHE A 281 29.09 -5.64 -8.03
CA PHE A 281 28.48 -4.38 -7.62
C PHE A 281 29.47 -3.25 -7.82
N THR A 282 29.05 -2.18 -8.50
CA THR A 282 29.87 -0.97 -8.68
C THR A 282 29.16 0.23 -8.06
N GLY A 283 29.85 0.95 -7.18
CA GLY A 283 29.26 2.08 -6.47
C GLY A 283 30.25 2.87 -5.63
N VAL A 284 29.73 3.87 -4.92
CA VAL A 284 30.49 4.69 -3.98
C VAL A 284 30.62 3.94 -2.66
N ARG A 285 31.82 3.89 -2.09
CA ARG A 285 32.02 3.27 -0.77
C ARG A 285 31.19 4.02 0.28
N LEU A 286 30.41 3.27 1.06
CA LEU A 286 29.56 3.85 2.08
C LEU A 286 30.37 4.67 3.10
N ARG A 287 31.52 4.15 3.53
CA ARG A 287 32.45 4.86 4.43
C ARG A 287 32.80 6.25 3.94
N ASP A 288 33.19 6.37 2.67
CA ASP A 288 33.62 7.63 2.07
C ASP A 288 32.43 8.61 1.97
N LEU A 289 31.25 8.08 1.65
CA LEU A 289 30.02 8.87 1.59
C LEU A 289 29.65 9.45 2.96
N ILE A 290 29.64 8.62 4.01
CA ILE A 290 29.32 9.03 5.38
C ILE A 290 30.36 10.00 5.93
N ALA A 291 31.66 9.79 5.66
CA ALA A 291 32.72 10.69 6.09
C ALA A 291 32.52 12.13 5.59
N THR A 292 31.96 12.31 4.39
CA THR A 292 31.70 13.66 3.84
C THR A 292 30.66 14.46 4.63
N ALA A 293 29.77 13.79 5.36
CA ALA A 293 28.78 14.44 6.23
C ALA A 293 29.34 14.82 7.61
N SER A 294 30.57 14.40 7.94
CA SER A 294 31.22 14.65 9.25
C SER A 294 30.34 14.19 10.43
N PRO A 295 30.20 12.86 10.66
CA PRO A 295 29.43 12.34 11.79
C PRO A 295 29.96 12.87 13.12
N SER A 296 29.06 13.34 14.00
CA SER A 296 29.49 13.89 15.28
C SER A 296 29.98 12.76 16.23
N PRO A 297 30.80 13.06 17.26
CA PRO A 297 31.41 12.03 18.11
C PRO A 297 30.45 11.07 18.82
N GLY A 298 29.19 11.46 19.01
CA GLY A 298 28.15 10.60 19.61
C GLY A 298 27.45 9.65 18.64
N ALA A 299 27.76 9.70 17.34
CA ALA A 299 27.13 8.85 16.34
C ALA A 299 27.65 7.41 16.44
N THR A 300 26.74 6.44 16.56
CA THR A 300 27.08 5.02 16.75
C THR A 300 26.48 4.10 15.69
N TRP A 301 25.47 4.56 14.95
CA TRP A 301 24.78 3.78 13.92
C TRP A 301 24.56 4.62 12.67
N VAL A 302 24.56 3.96 11.51
CA VAL A 302 24.12 4.51 10.24
C VAL A 302 22.78 3.85 9.90
N GLY A 303 21.72 4.66 9.89
CA GLY A 303 20.39 4.21 9.46
C GLY A 303 20.17 4.43 7.97
N PHE A 304 19.54 3.47 7.32
CA PHE A 304 19.10 3.55 5.93
C PHE A 304 17.58 3.59 5.92
N GLN A 305 17.01 4.44 5.06
CA GLN A 305 15.58 4.48 4.82
C GLN A 305 15.32 4.57 3.32
N ALA A 306 14.55 3.62 2.81
CA ALA A 306 14.11 3.58 1.42
C ALA A 306 12.81 4.37 1.22
N VAL A 307 12.49 4.68 -0.03
CA VAL A 307 11.29 5.44 -0.41
C VAL A 307 9.98 4.72 -0.05
N ASP A 308 10.01 3.39 0.05
CA ASP A 308 8.87 2.57 0.41
C ASP A 308 8.71 2.35 1.92
N GLY A 309 9.54 3.02 2.73
CA GLY A 309 9.53 2.93 4.19
C GLY A 309 10.45 1.86 4.77
N TYR A 310 11.07 0.99 3.95
CA TYR A 310 12.02 0.00 4.45
C TYR A 310 13.17 0.70 5.18
N ALA A 311 13.52 0.22 6.37
CA ALA A 311 14.62 0.75 7.14
C ALA A 311 15.49 -0.37 7.68
N GLU A 312 16.79 -0.12 7.72
CA GLU A 312 17.80 -1.01 8.28
C GLU A 312 18.92 -0.15 8.87
N SER A 313 19.79 -0.73 9.68
CA SER A 313 20.92 -0.01 10.25
C SER A 313 22.17 -0.86 10.33
N LEU A 314 23.32 -0.19 10.21
CA LEU A 314 24.63 -0.79 10.46
C LEU A 314 25.34 -0.02 11.58
N PRO A 315 26.02 -0.73 12.50
CA PRO A 315 26.91 -0.08 13.45
C PRO A 315 27.98 0.76 12.71
N LEU A 316 28.23 1.98 13.17
CA LEU A 316 29.17 2.89 12.50
C LEU A 316 30.59 2.33 12.47
N ASN A 317 30.98 1.53 13.46
CA ASN A 317 32.26 0.83 13.47
C ASN A 317 32.36 -0.23 12.36
N VAL A 318 31.27 -0.92 12.00
CA VAL A 318 31.22 -1.84 10.86
C VAL A 318 31.38 -1.07 9.55
N VAL A 319 30.69 0.07 9.41
CA VAL A 319 30.80 0.94 8.22
C VAL A 319 32.22 1.49 8.04
N ASN A 320 32.91 1.79 9.14
CA ASN A 320 34.27 2.33 9.11
C ASN A 320 35.36 1.24 9.04
N GLY A 321 35.01 -0.02 9.25
CA GLY A 321 35.91 -1.16 9.19
C GLY A 321 36.51 -1.39 7.80
N GLU A 322 37.42 -2.36 7.70
CA GLU A 322 37.77 -2.93 6.39
C GLU A 322 36.65 -3.87 5.92
N PRO A 323 36.39 -3.96 4.60
CA PRO A 323 35.48 -4.94 4.02
C PRO A 323 35.86 -6.38 4.40
#